data_AF-A0A2E2Z5W9-F1
#
_entry.id   AF-A0A2E2Z5W9-F1
#
_cell.length_a   1.000
_cell.length_b   1.000
_cell.length_c   1.000
_cell.angle_alpha   90.00
_cell.angle_beta   90.00
_cell.angle_gamma   90.00
#
_symmetry.space_group_name_H-M   'P 1'
#
loop_
_entity.id
_entity.type
_entity.pdbx_description
1 polymer ?
#
loop_
_entity_poly.entity_id
_entity_poly.type
_entity_poly.pdbx_seq_one_letter_code
_entity_poly.pdbx_strand_id
1 'polypeptide(L)'
;MKEYNNRKKLITNGCSFTRGHFNVNGQFDSRGSWAYWLSKVTDKELYNLSLGGSSNEYIALKLISFIENQTDDFLDDCFVIVQWTECFRQMVWFESMLPDAWMGRRPEDGHSKWCTITAQDFITDPNNPKVLRSRSEVVTDPLFPFFSGVEAALSKTYFSILSVKNYLEINKIPYLFFDGLNNHNIEIKRIDEKNVKGYLQYNLTNHDELDLLKGYSSDGEVRDLELINEKTISKIYDKNFYTDYCYRYWIDIKNKEFNGNYIYDLHPTHRAAKEWASLLLNHIEDER
;
A
#
# COMPACT_ATOMS: atom_id res chain seq x y z
N MET A 1 -5.74 4.87 21.06
CA MET A 1 -6.44 3.57 21.13
C MET A 1 -6.03 2.76 22.36
N LYS A 2 -6.88 2.70 23.40
CA LYS A 2 -6.61 1.91 24.63
C LYS A 2 -6.33 0.43 24.38
N GLU A 3 -6.91 -0.14 23.33
CA GLU A 3 -6.77 -1.57 23.05
C GLU A 3 -5.35 -1.98 22.66
N TYR A 4 -4.60 -1.13 21.93
CA TYR A 4 -3.25 -1.44 21.45
C TYR A 4 -2.28 -1.87 22.57
N ASN A 5 -2.30 -1.16 23.69
CA ASN A 5 -1.38 -1.41 24.80
C ASN A 5 -1.60 -2.77 25.46
N ASN A 6 -2.84 -3.27 25.44
CA ASN A 6 -3.22 -4.49 26.13
C ASN A 6 -2.98 -5.76 25.31
N ARG A 7 -2.73 -5.63 24.00
CA ARG A 7 -2.44 -6.75 23.09
C ARG A 7 -0.95 -7.07 23.08
N LYS A 8 -0.56 -8.33 23.14
CA LYS A 8 0.86 -8.75 23.11
C LYS A 8 1.33 -9.07 21.69
N LYS A 9 0.41 -9.28 20.74
CA LYS A 9 0.73 -9.65 19.35
C LYS A 9 0.44 -8.49 18.41
N LEU A 10 1.39 -8.23 17.50
CA LEU A 10 1.27 -7.27 16.43
C LEU A 10 1.25 -8.01 15.10
N ILE A 11 0.09 -8.02 14.43
CA ILE A 11 -0.05 -8.55 13.07
C ILE A 11 0.14 -7.38 12.11
N THR A 12 1.07 -7.50 11.17
CA THR A 12 1.27 -6.47 10.15
C THR A 12 1.19 -7.03 8.76
N ASN A 13 0.62 -6.27 7.83
CA ASN A 13 0.65 -6.60 6.41
C ASN A 13 0.94 -5.36 5.57
N GLY A 14 1.40 -5.57 4.34
CA GLY A 14 1.82 -4.53 3.42
C GLY A 14 2.80 -5.03 2.37
N CYS A 15 3.59 -4.10 1.84
CA CYS A 15 4.59 -4.38 0.81
C CYS A 15 6.01 -4.49 1.41
N SER A 16 7.05 -4.20 0.61
CA SER A 16 8.45 -4.24 1.07
C SER A 16 8.76 -3.24 2.19
N PHE A 17 8.03 -2.14 2.30
CA PHE A 17 8.20 -1.12 3.34
C PHE A 17 7.76 -1.63 4.72
N THR A 18 6.77 -2.53 4.75
CA THR A 18 6.38 -3.27 5.96
C THR A 18 7.26 -4.50 6.15
N ARG A 19 7.70 -5.17 5.09
CA ARG A 19 8.49 -6.41 5.20
C ARG A 19 9.92 -6.17 5.69
N GLY A 20 10.56 -5.10 5.21
CA GLY A 20 12.02 -4.95 5.15
C GLY A 20 12.53 -5.17 3.71
N HIS A 21 13.78 -4.80 3.46
CA HIS A 21 14.36 -4.81 2.11
C HIS A 21 15.86 -5.17 2.15
N PHE A 22 16.50 -5.30 0.99
CA PHE A 22 17.92 -5.61 0.90
C PHE A 22 18.80 -4.42 1.32
N ASN A 23 19.79 -4.67 2.16
CA ASN A 23 20.79 -3.67 2.56
C ASN A 23 21.88 -3.50 1.50
N VAL A 24 22.87 -2.65 1.80
CA VAL A 24 24.02 -2.36 0.92
C VAL A 24 24.85 -3.58 0.52
N ASN A 25 24.78 -4.67 1.30
CA ASN A 25 25.48 -5.92 1.02
C ASN A 25 24.61 -6.91 0.23
N GLY A 26 23.45 -6.49 -0.25
CA GLY A 26 22.48 -7.36 -0.95
C GLY A 26 21.82 -8.39 -0.03
N GLN A 27 21.89 -8.22 1.29
CA GLN A 27 21.28 -9.13 2.26
C GLN A 27 19.96 -8.56 2.75
N PHE A 28 18.94 -9.41 2.89
CA PHE A 28 17.65 -8.99 3.42
C PHE A 28 17.80 -8.48 4.85
N ASP A 29 17.25 -7.30 5.12
CA ASP A 29 17.33 -6.63 6.41
C ASP A 29 15.93 -6.22 6.88
N SER A 30 15.44 -6.91 7.90
CA SER A 30 14.16 -6.59 8.53
C SER A 30 14.18 -5.23 9.24
N ARG A 31 15.34 -4.63 9.51
CA ARG A 31 15.43 -3.31 10.15
C ARG A 31 15.03 -2.17 9.21
N GLY A 32 14.87 -2.43 7.91
CA GLY A 32 14.18 -1.51 6.99
C GLY A 32 12.65 -1.48 7.16
N SER A 33 12.09 -2.33 8.03
CA SER A 33 10.65 -2.41 8.31
C SER A 33 10.26 -1.49 9.46
N TRP A 34 9.19 -0.70 9.29
CA TRP A 34 8.56 0.00 10.42
C TRP A 34 7.96 -0.97 11.44
N ALA A 35 7.43 -2.11 10.99
CA ALA A 35 6.80 -3.11 11.84
C ALA A 35 7.83 -3.76 12.78
N TYR A 36 9.05 -3.99 12.28
CA TYR A 36 10.17 -4.44 13.11
C TYR A 36 10.39 -3.49 14.28
N TRP A 37 10.58 -2.19 14.01
CA TRP A 37 10.87 -1.21 15.05
C TRP A 37 9.69 -1.00 16.00
N LEU A 38 8.46 -0.97 15.49
CA LEU A 38 7.25 -0.83 16.31
C LEU A 38 7.11 -1.99 17.30
N SER A 39 7.34 -3.23 16.85
CA SER A 39 7.30 -4.40 17.73
C SER A 39 8.35 -4.34 18.84
N LYS A 40 9.55 -3.81 18.54
CA LYS A 40 10.65 -3.72 19.51
C LYS A 40 10.42 -2.64 20.56
N VAL A 41 9.90 -1.48 20.17
CA VAL A 41 9.62 -0.40 21.13
C VAL A 41 8.40 -0.69 22.00
N THR A 42 7.50 -1.58 21.57
CA THR A 42 6.28 -1.94 22.32
C THR A 42 6.32 -3.33 22.95
N ASP A 43 7.45 -4.03 22.84
CA ASP A 43 7.66 -5.41 23.32
C ASP A 43 6.55 -6.38 22.88
N LYS A 44 6.15 -6.30 21.61
CA LYS A 44 5.12 -7.17 21.01
C LYS A 44 5.72 -8.26 20.15
N GLU A 45 5.08 -9.41 20.13
CA GLU A 45 5.38 -10.48 19.19
C GLU A 45 4.91 -10.09 17.78
N LEU A 46 5.82 -10.09 16.80
CA LEU A 46 5.55 -9.61 15.45
C LEU A 46 5.18 -10.76 14.49
N TYR A 47 3.98 -10.67 13.91
CA TYR A 47 3.49 -11.52 12.82
C TYR A 47 3.44 -10.70 11.53
N ASN A 48 4.55 -10.65 10.80
CA ASN A 48 4.66 -9.85 9.59
C ASN A 48 4.32 -10.67 8.32
N LEU A 49 3.12 -10.45 7.79
CA LEU A 49 2.58 -11.15 6.61
C LEU A 49 3.02 -10.52 5.28
N SER A 50 3.78 -9.44 5.33
CA SER A 50 4.06 -8.60 4.17
C SER A 50 4.91 -9.29 3.12
N LEU A 51 4.65 -8.96 1.85
CA LEU A 51 5.40 -9.47 0.72
C LEU A 51 5.80 -8.30 -0.20
N GLY A 52 7.04 -8.31 -0.68
CA GLY A 52 7.55 -7.25 -1.55
C GLY A 52 6.72 -7.14 -2.82
N GLY A 53 6.37 -5.93 -3.23
CA GLY A 53 5.59 -5.72 -4.45
C GLY A 53 4.11 -6.10 -4.39
N SER A 54 3.58 -6.58 -3.25
CA SER A 54 2.17 -7.00 -3.16
C SER A 54 1.18 -5.88 -3.48
N SER A 55 0.06 -6.26 -4.10
CA SER A 55 -1.12 -5.43 -4.32
C SER A 55 -2.04 -5.36 -3.11
N ASN A 56 -2.98 -4.41 -3.13
CA ASN A 56 -3.96 -4.25 -2.05
C ASN A 56 -4.91 -5.46 -1.94
N GLU A 57 -5.28 -6.12 -3.05
CA GLU A 57 -6.11 -7.32 -2.99
C GLU A 57 -5.34 -8.50 -2.37
N TYR A 58 -4.06 -8.65 -2.69
CA TYR A 58 -3.22 -9.69 -2.09
C TYR A 58 -3.03 -9.46 -0.59
N ILE A 59 -2.78 -8.22 -0.17
CA ILE A 59 -2.69 -7.83 1.24
C ILE A 59 -3.99 -8.19 1.98
N ALA A 60 -5.14 -7.83 1.42
CA ALA A 60 -6.43 -8.11 2.03
C ALA A 60 -6.70 -9.62 2.18
N LEU A 61 -6.55 -10.38 1.08
CA LEU A 61 -6.80 -11.82 1.09
C LEU A 61 -5.85 -12.58 1.99
N LYS A 62 -4.56 -12.22 1.99
CA LYS A 62 -3.56 -12.87 2.86
C LYS A 62 -3.84 -12.60 4.33
N LEU A 63 -4.25 -11.39 4.69
CA LEU A 63 -4.57 -11.05 6.07
C LEU A 63 -5.82 -11.81 6.56
N ILE A 64 -6.90 -11.78 5.78
CA ILE A 64 -8.13 -12.51 6.14
C ILE A 64 -7.84 -14.01 6.24
N SER A 65 -7.15 -14.58 5.25
CA SER A 65 -6.77 -15.99 5.28
C SER A 65 -5.88 -16.34 6.47
N PHE A 66 -4.97 -15.46 6.87
CA PHE A 66 -4.17 -15.68 8.08
C PHE A 66 -5.04 -15.70 9.33
N ILE A 67 -5.94 -14.73 9.49
CA ILE A 67 -6.82 -14.61 10.66
C ILE A 67 -7.78 -15.80 10.78
N GLU A 68 -8.38 -16.23 9.67
CA GLU A 68 -9.27 -17.42 9.62
C GLU A 68 -8.58 -18.72 10.06
N ASN A 69 -7.25 -18.76 10.03
CA ASN A 69 -6.46 -19.92 10.48
C ASN A 69 -5.98 -19.79 11.94
N GLN A 70 -6.41 -18.76 12.69
CA GLN A 70 -6.05 -18.57 14.09
C GLN A 70 -7.19 -18.97 15.04
N THR A 71 -6.85 -19.20 16.30
CA THR A 71 -7.83 -19.43 17.37
C THR A 71 -8.34 -18.11 17.94
N ASP A 72 -9.52 -18.12 18.56
CA ASP A 72 -10.08 -16.95 19.25
C ASP A 72 -9.10 -16.40 20.30
N ASP A 73 -8.48 -17.28 21.12
CA ASP A 73 -7.46 -16.90 22.11
C ASP A 73 -6.26 -16.16 21.50
N PHE A 74 -5.90 -16.49 20.25
CA PHE A 74 -4.83 -15.80 19.54
C PHE A 74 -5.28 -14.38 19.14
N LEU A 75 -6.50 -14.25 18.61
CA LEU A 75 -7.06 -13.01 18.10
C LEU A 75 -7.42 -12.03 19.23
N ASP A 76 -7.81 -12.54 20.41
CA ASP A 76 -8.06 -11.76 21.62
C ASP A 76 -6.80 -11.03 22.14
N ASP A 77 -5.63 -11.35 21.62
CA ASP A 77 -4.36 -10.74 22.05
C ASP A 77 -3.63 -10.05 20.90
N CYS A 78 -4.33 -9.80 19.78
CA CYS A 78 -3.75 -9.22 18.59
C CYS A 78 -4.19 -7.77 18.34
N PHE A 79 -3.28 -6.99 17.76
CA PHE A 79 -3.56 -5.72 17.13
C PHE A 79 -3.05 -5.76 15.68
N VAL A 80 -3.86 -5.30 14.73
CA VAL A 80 -3.55 -5.37 13.31
C VAL A 80 -3.10 -4.00 12.79
N ILE A 81 -2.01 -3.94 12.04
CA ILE A 81 -1.64 -2.73 11.28
C ILE A 81 -1.43 -3.06 9.80
N VAL A 82 -2.16 -2.38 8.93
CA VAL A 82 -2.04 -2.57 7.47
C VAL A 82 -1.49 -1.32 6.82
N GLN A 83 -0.37 -1.49 6.12
CA GLN A 83 0.12 -0.51 5.16
C GLN A 83 -0.49 -0.82 3.79
N TRP A 84 -1.34 0.06 3.28
CA TRP A 84 -1.85 -0.05 1.91
C TRP A 84 -0.80 0.40 0.90
N THR A 85 -0.62 -0.36 -0.17
CA THR A 85 0.36 -0.10 -1.23
C THR A 85 -0.25 0.74 -2.35
N GLU A 86 0.56 1.13 -3.33
CA GLU A 86 0.13 1.75 -4.59
C GLU A 86 -1.12 1.10 -5.20
N CYS A 87 -2.12 1.92 -5.54
CA CYS A 87 -3.41 1.46 -6.06
C CYS A 87 -3.35 0.80 -7.44
N PHE A 88 -2.33 1.10 -8.26
CA PHE A 88 -2.15 0.50 -9.58
C PHE A 88 -1.60 -0.93 -9.56
N ARG A 89 -1.16 -1.40 -8.40
CA ARG A 89 -0.79 -2.80 -8.22
C ARG A 89 -2.05 -3.64 -8.18
N GLN A 90 -2.19 -4.56 -9.12
CA GLN A 90 -3.34 -5.43 -9.25
C GLN A 90 -2.93 -6.89 -9.05
N MET A 91 -3.72 -7.63 -8.28
CA MET A 91 -3.52 -9.07 -8.12
C MET A 91 -3.98 -9.83 -9.37
N VAL A 92 -3.16 -10.73 -9.87
CA VAL A 92 -3.47 -11.57 -11.04
C VAL A 92 -3.06 -13.02 -10.80
N TRP A 93 -3.75 -13.94 -11.47
CA TRP A 93 -3.41 -15.37 -11.45
C TRP A 93 -2.64 -15.75 -12.70
N PHE A 94 -1.51 -16.45 -12.53
CA PHE A 94 -0.74 -17.02 -13.62
C PHE A 94 -0.82 -18.54 -13.60
N GLU A 95 -1.16 -19.16 -14.73
CA GLU A 95 -1.20 -20.63 -14.81
C GLU A 95 0.19 -21.28 -14.79
N SER A 96 1.20 -20.56 -15.26
CA SER A 96 2.60 -20.98 -15.19
C SER A 96 3.19 -20.66 -13.82
N MET A 97 4.13 -21.49 -13.38
CA MET A 97 5.00 -21.16 -12.26
C MET A 97 5.89 -19.98 -12.68
N LEU A 98 5.67 -18.82 -12.07
CA LEU A 98 6.55 -17.67 -12.23
C LEU A 98 7.77 -17.80 -11.32
N PRO A 99 8.93 -17.22 -11.68
CA PRO A 99 10.06 -17.15 -10.77
C PRO A 99 9.69 -16.38 -9.49
N ASP A 100 9.98 -16.92 -8.31
CA ASP A 100 9.66 -16.29 -7.02
C ASP A 100 10.20 -14.84 -6.91
N ALA A 101 11.34 -14.57 -7.56
CA ALA A 101 11.96 -13.25 -7.62
C ALA A 101 11.06 -12.18 -8.27
N TRP A 102 10.19 -12.56 -9.22
CA TRP A 102 9.27 -11.62 -9.88
C TRP A 102 8.17 -11.14 -8.93
N MET A 103 7.95 -11.87 -7.83
CA MET A 103 6.89 -11.59 -6.87
C MET A 103 7.44 -11.13 -5.53
N GLY A 104 8.72 -10.74 -5.49
CA GLY A 104 9.42 -10.38 -4.26
C GLY A 104 9.42 -11.49 -3.20
N ARG A 105 9.21 -12.75 -3.62
CA ARG A 105 9.11 -13.92 -2.75
C ARG A 105 10.47 -14.50 -2.47
N ARG A 106 10.60 -15.02 -1.25
CA ARG A 106 11.70 -15.83 -0.77
C ARG A 106 11.22 -17.28 -0.65
N PRO A 107 12.12 -18.28 -0.63
CA PRO A 107 11.73 -19.68 -0.51
C PRO A 107 10.78 -19.95 0.68
N GLU A 108 10.96 -19.24 1.80
CA GLU A 108 10.11 -19.34 2.98
C GLU A 108 8.69 -18.79 2.81
N ASP A 109 8.42 -17.99 1.78
CA ASP A 109 7.08 -17.47 1.48
C ASP A 109 6.19 -18.52 0.78
N GLY A 110 6.79 -19.61 0.34
CA GLY A 110 6.15 -20.63 -0.46
C GLY A 110 5.80 -20.15 -1.89
N HIS A 111 5.46 -21.13 -2.73
CA HIS A 111 5.07 -20.86 -4.10
C HIS A 111 3.58 -20.57 -4.18
N SER A 112 3.19 -19.56 -4.95
CA SER A 112 1.80 -19.41 -5.39
C SER A 112 1.74 -18.70 -6.72
N LYS A 113 0.67 -18.99 -7.44
CA LYS A 113 0.36 -18.47 -8.78
C LYS A 113 -0.23 -17.05 -8.75
N TRP A 114 -0.55 -16.53 -7.56
CA TRP A 114 -1.02 -15.16 -7.38
C TRP A 114 0.16 -14.18 -7.39
N CYS A 115 0.19 -13.34 -8.42
CA CYS A 115 1.18 -12.29 -8.66
C CYS A 115 0.57 -10.90 -8.52
N THR A 116 1.43 -9.90 -8.49
CA THR A 116 1.05 -8.49 -8.61
C THR A 116 1.68 -7.91 -9.87
N ILE A 117 0.86 -7.19 -10.65
CA ILE A 117 1.29 -6.41 -11.82
C ILE A 117 0.93 -4.95 -11.58
N THR A 118 1.76 -4.02 -12.03
CA THR A 118 1.46 -2.59 -12.08
C THR A 118 1.48 -2.06 -13.51
N ALA A 119 0.84 -0.92 -13.75
CA ALA A 119 0.90 -0.23 -15.05
C ALA A 119 2.33 0.01 -15.53
N GLN A 120 3.27 0.24 -14.61
CA GLN A 120 4.69 0.47 -14.90
C GLN A 120 5.37 -0.73 -15.57
N ASP A 121 4.88 -1.97 -15.36
CA ASP A 121 5.44 -3.18 -15.97
C ASP A 121 5.24 -3.18 -17.50
N PHE A 122 4.32 -2.36 -18.00
CA PHE A 122 3.97 -2.23 -19.41
C PHE A 122 4.51 -0.96 -20.08
N ILE A 123 5.14 -0.06 -19.30
CA ILE A 123 5.76 1.16 -19.83
C ILE A 123 7.20 0.84 -20.21
N THR A 124 7.53 0.87 -21.50
CA THR A 124 8.90 0.74 -22.00
C THR A 124 9.70 2.02 -21.79
N ASP A 125 10.74 1.98 -20.95
CA ASP A 125 11.75 3.05 -20.90
C ASP A 125 12.87 2.75 -21.90
N PRO A 126 13.04 3.55 -22.97
CA PRO A 126 14.09 3.31 -23.96
C PRO A 126 15.52 3.33 -23.38
N ASN A 127 15.73 4.03 -22.26
CA ASN A 127 17.02 4.19 -21.59
C ASN A 127 17.28 3.17 -20.47
N ASN A 128 16.28 2.36 -20.08
CA ASN A 128 16.43 1.35 -19.05
C ASN A 128 16.37 -0.08 -19.63
N PRO A 129 17.53 -0.78 -19.74
CA PRO A 129 17.59 -2.11 -20.35
C PRO A 129 16.90 -3.22 -19.54
N LYS A 130 16.42 -2.95 -18.32
CA LYS A 130 15.64 -3.92 -17.52
C LYS A 130 14.16 -3.95 -17.86
N VAL A 131 13.67 -2.99 -18.64
CA VAL A 131 12.28 -2.93 -19.08
C VAL A 131 12.17 -3.67 -20.41
N LEU A 132 11.26 -4.65 -20.48
CA LEU A 132 11.06 -5.51 -21.65
C LEU A 132 10.83 -4.66 -22.91
N ARG A 133 11.87 -4.53 -23.73
CA ARG A 133 11.85 -3.77 -24.99
C ARG A 133 10.98 -4.49 -26.02
N SER A 134 9.75 -4.05 -26.25
CA SER A 134 9.11 -4.20 -27.56
C SER A 134 9.44 -2.95 -28.39
N ARG A 135 10.10 -3.17 -29.53
CA ARG A 135 10.57 -2.12 -30.46
C ARG A 135 9.43 -1.64 -31.37
N SER A 136 8.43 -0.94 -30.84
CA SER A 136 7.52 -0.18 -31.69
C SER A 136 7.16 1.15 -31.04
N GLU A 137 7.48 2.23 -31.73
CA GLU A 137 7.10 3.59 -31.40
C GLU A 137 5.58 3.70 -31.23
N VAL A 138 5.16 4.37 -30.15
CA VAL A 138 3.80 4.87 -29.91
C VAL A 138 2.70 3.79 -29.93
N VAL A 139 2.62 3.04 -28.83
CA VAL A 139 1.42 2.67 -28.05
C VAL A 139 1.91 1.58 -27.10
N THR A 140 2.07 2.00 -25.85
CA THR A 140 1.86 1.24 -24.62
C THR A 140 1.17 -0.10 -24.85
N ASP A 141 1.76 -1.19 -24.36
CA ASP A 141 1.21 -2.56 -24.38
C ASP A 141 -0.34 -2.57 -24.36
N PRO A 142 -1.03 -3.39 -25.19
CA PRO A 142 -2.49 -3.49 -25.16
C PRO A 142 -3.08 -3.76 -23.77
N LEU A 143 -2.28 -4.25 -22.81
CA LEU A 143 -2.67 -4.42 -21.42
C LEU A 143 -2.62 -3.13 -20.59
N PHE A 144 -1.80 -2.14 -20.95
CA PHE A 144 -1.62 -0.91 -20.16
C PHE A 144 -2.95 -0.23 -19.76
N PRO A 145 -3.94 -0.02 -20.65
CA PRO A 145 -5.22 0.59 -20.27
C PRO A 145 -6.00 -0.18 -19.19
N PHE A 146 -5.81 -1.51 -19.08
CA PHE A 146 -6.44 -2.33 -18.04
C PHE A 146 -5.77 -2.14 -16.67
N PHE A 147 -4.49 -1.77 -16.65
CA PHE A 147 -3.71 -1.61 -15.43
C PHE A 147 -3.49 -0.15 -15.01
N SER A 148 -3.75 0.82 -15.90
CA SER A 148 -3.53 2.25 -15.67
C SER A 148 -4.80 3.05 -15.35
N GLY A 149 -5.98 2.43 -15.36
CA GLY A 149 -7.25 3.11 -15.07
C GLY A 149 -7.37 3.49 -13.60
N VAL A 150 -7.27 4.78 -13.27
CA VAL A 150 -7.15 5.23 -11.88
C VAL A 150 -8.43 4.99 -11.06
N GLU A 151 -9.59 5.22 -11.64
CA GLU A 151 -10.88 4.94 -10.98
C GLU A 151 -11.01 3.45 -10.63
N ALA A 152 -10.64 2.56 -11.56
CA ALA A 152 -10.68 1.12 -11.34
C ALA A 152 -9.65 0.68 -10.27
N ALA A 153 -8.43 1.21 -10.34
CA ALA A 153 -7.36 0.97 -9.37
C ALA A 153 -7.76 1.42 -7.95
N LEU A 154 -8.31 2.62 -7.81
CA LEU A 154 -8.82 3.13 -6.53
C LEU A 154 -10.02 2.35 -6.04
N SER A 155 -10.98 1.99 -6.92
CA SER A 155 -12.15 1.20 -6.54
C SER A 155 -11.76 -0.16 -5.98
N LYS A 156 -10.79 -0.86 -6.60
CA LYS A 156 -10.24 -2.13 -6.09
C LYS A 156 -9.52 -1.94 -4.75
N THR A 157 -8.78 -0.85 -4.60
CA THR A 157 -8.09 -0.51 -3.35
C THR A 157 -9.10 -0.25 -2.23
N TYR A 158 -10.12 0.57 -2.47
CA TYR A 158 -11.17 0.87 -1.51
C TYR A 158 -11.99 -0.37 -1.14
N PHE A 159 -12.29 -1.22 -2.11
CA PHE A 159 -12.92 -2.51 -1.84
C PHE A 159 -12.06 -3.36 -0.90
N SER A 160 -10.76 -3.48 -1.17
CA SER A 160 -9.82 -4.23 -0.32
C SER A 160 -9.75 -3.67 1.11
N ILE A 161 -9.69 -2.33 1.25
CA ILE A 161 -9.69 -1.66 2.55
C ILE A 161 -10.99 -1.94 3.30
N LEU A 162 -12.15 -1.76 2.65
CA LEU A 162 -13.46 -2.00 3.27
C LEU A 162 -13.67 -3.46 3.63
N SER A 163 -13.20 -4.41 2.81
CA SER A 163 -13.29 -5.84 3.12
C SER A 163 -12.53 -6.17 4.40
N VAL A 164 -11.29 -5.72 4.53
CA VAL A 164 -10.49 -5.95 5.75
C VAL A 164 -11.10 -5.19 6.92
N LYS A 165 -11.49 -3.92 6.74
CA LYS A 165 -12.12 -3.10 7.76
C LYS A 165 -13.34 -3.79 8.38
N ASN A 166 -14.33 -4.09 7.55
CA ASN A 166 -15.57 -4.70 8.01
C ASN A 166 -15.29 -6.07 8.67
N TYR A 167 -14.37 -6.85 8.12
CA TYR A 167 -13.99 -8.14 8.68
C TYR A 167 -13.37 -8.01 10.08
N LEU A 168 -12.43 -7.08 10.28
CA LEU A 168 -11.82 -6.82 11.58
C LEU A 168 -12.84 -6.28 12.59
N GLU A 169 -13.73 -5.39 12.17
CA GLU A 169 -14.78 -4.82 13.03
C GLU A 169 -15.80 -5.87 13.49
N ILE A 170 -16.26 -6.74 12.58
CA ILE A 170 -17.18 -7.83 12.91
C ILE A 170 -16.54 -8.79 13.93
N ASN A 171 -15.25 -9.09 13.76
CA ASN A 171 -14.49 -9.95 14.65
C ASN A 171 -13.92 -9.22 15.88
N LYS A 172 -14.22 -7.93 16.06
CA LYS A 172 -13.75 -7.09 17.18
C LYS A 172 -12.23 -7.07 17.35
N ILE A 173 -11.50 -7.17 16.24
CA ILE A 173 -10.04 -7.10 16.23
C ILE A 173 -9.63 -5.63 16.08
N PRO A 174 -8.89 -5.03 17.02
CA PRO A 174 -8.46 -3.65 16.90
C PRO A 174 -7.40 -3.49 15.83
N TYR A 175 -7.45 -2.38 15.11
CA TYR A 175 -6.59 -2.14 13.97
C TYR A 175 -6.23 -0.68 13.75
N LEU A 176 -5.17 -0.47 12.97
CA LEU A 176 -4.81 0.81 12.37
C LEU A 176 -4.45 0.60 10.89
N PHE A 177 -4.95 1.45 10.02
CA PHE A 177 -4.55 1.51 8.61
C PHE A 177 -3.74 2.76 8.32
N PHE A 178 -2.92 2.71 7.28
CA PHE A 178 -2.30 3.89 6.71
C PHE A 178 -1.88 3.66 5.26
N ASP A 179 -1.68 4.76 4.53
CA ASP A 179 -1.23 4.73 3.15
C ASP A 179 0.29 4.70 3.05
N GLY A 180 0.80 3.73 2.29
CA GLY A 180 2.21 3.40 2.23
C GLY A 180 2.98 4.04 1.08
N LEU A 181 2.45 3.95 -0.15
CA LEU A 181 3.15 4.40 -1.37
C LEU A 181 2.47 5.58 -2.05
N ASN A 182 1.13 5.54 -2.15
CA ASN A 182 0.32 6.60 -2.72
C ASN A 182 -0.73 6.98 -1.67
N ASN A 183 -1.09 8.27 -1.61
CA ASN A 183 -2.24 8.69 -0.82
C ASN A 183 -3.50 8.33 -1.59
N HIS A 184 -4.29 7.40 -1.05
CA HIS A 184 -5.54 7.00 -1.66
C HIS A 184 -6.68 7.92 -1.24
N ASN A 185 -6.50 8.79 -0.23
CA ASN A 185 -7.53 9.72 0.23
C ASN A 185 -7.69 10.86 -0.78
N ILE A 186 -8.53 10.62 -1.79
CA ILE A 186 -8.77 11.59 -2.85
C ILE A 186 -9.67 12.73 -2.34
N GLU A 187 -9.37 13.94 -2.79
CA GLU A 187 -10.31 15.06 -2.64
C GLU A 187 -11.30 15.03 -3.79
N ILE A 188 -12.60 14.99 -3.49
CA ILE A 188 -13.66 15.12 -4.49
C ILE A 188 -14.08 16.59 -4.55
N LYS A 189 -13.75 17.30 -5.64
CA LYS A 189 -14.22 18.66 -5.91
C LYS A 189 -15.35 18.62 -6.94
N ARG A 190 -16.50 19.16 -6.55
CA ARG A 190 -17.59 19.49 -7.48
C ARG A 190 -17.27 20.82 -8.16
N ILE A 191 -17.04 20.80 -9.46
CA ILE A 191 -16.84 22.00 -10.27
C ILE A 191 -18.20 22.60 -10.65
N ASP A 192 -19.18 21.75 -10.96
CA ASP A 192 -20.59 22.10 -11.13
C ASP A 192 -21.48 20.85 -10.95
N GLU A 193 -22.78 20.97 -11.22
CA GLU A 193 -23.77 19.87 -11.06
C GLU A 193 -23.45 18.62 -11.88
N LYS A 194 -22.63 18.73 -12.95
CA LYS A 194 -22.28 17.63 -13.86
C LYS A 194 -20.81 17.25 -13.82
N ASN A 195 -19.96 18.08 -13.19
CA ASN A 195 -18.52 17.91 -13.19
C ASN A 195 -17.99 17.66 -11.78
N VAL A 196 -17.66 16.40 -11.50
CA VAL A 196 -16.98 15.98 -10.27
C VAL A 196 -15.57 15.52 -10.61
N LYS A 197 -14.56 16.05 -9.92
CA LYS A 197 -13.16 15.62 -10.07
C LYS A 197 -12.63 15.08 -8.77
N GLY A 198 -12.00 13.91 -8.83
CA GLY A 198 -11.16 13.40 -7.76
C GLY A 198 -9.70 13.77 -8.00
N TYR A 199 -8.96 14.12 -6.96
CA TYR A 199 -7.53 14.40 -7.04
C TYR A 199 -6.76 13.42 -6.15
N LEU A 200 -5.82 12.68 -6.73
CA LEU A 200 -4.81 11.97 -5.94
C LEU A 200 -3.92 13.01 -5.27
N GLN A 201 -3.90 13.01 -3.95
CA GLN A 201 -3.03 13.91 -3.19
C GLN A 201 -1.58 13.40 -3.28
N TYR A 202 -0.76 14.13 -4.03
CA TYR A 202 0.69 13.94 -4.22
C TYR A 202 1.14 12.68 -4.99
N ASN A 203 1.89 12.94 -6.07
CA ASN A 203 2.97 12.08 -6.54
C ASN A 203 4.24 12.93 -6.69
N LEU A 204 5.39 12.29 -6.49
CA LEU A 204 6.72 12.88 -6.42
C LEU A 204 7.12 13.62 -7.69
N THR A 205 7.76 14.77 -7.50
CA THR A 205 8.59 15.48 -8.49
C THR A 205 7.87 15.96 -9.75
N ASN A 206 7.40 17.22 -9.70
CA ASN A 206 7.11 18.05 -10.87
C ASN A 206 6.06 17.53 -11.87
N HIS A 207 4.95 16.92 -11.44
CA HIS A 207 3.73 16.99 -12.23
C HIS A 207 2.50 17.17 -11.34
N ASP A 208 1.79 18.26 -11.63
CA ASP A 208 0.49 18.65 -11.10
C ASP A 208 -0.51 17.50 -11.12
N GLU A 209 -1.47 17.57 -10.21
CA GLU A 209 -2.83 17.02 -10.32
C GLU A 209 -2.96 15.90 -11.37
N LEU A 210 -2.81 14.64 -10.95
CA LEU A 210 -3.40 13.53 -11.69
C LEU A 210 -4.91 13.74 -11.66
N ASP A 211 -5.39 14.56 -12.60
CA ASP A 211 -6.78 14.64 -12.99
C ASP A 211 -7.11 13.21 -13.43
N LEU A 212 -7.79 12.46 -12.55
CA LEU A 212 -8.03 11.01 -12.65
C LEU A 212 -8.58 10.58 -14.02
N LEU A 213 -9.08 11.55 -14.80
CA LEU A 213 -9.83 11.42 -16.05
C LEU A 213 -9.13 11.99 -17.30
N LYS A 214 -7.96 12.66 -17.20
CA LYS A 214 -7.32 13.29 -18.39
C LYS A 214 -6.66 12.33 -19.37
N GLY A 215 -6.59 11.03 -19.06
CA GLY A 215 -5.83 10.05 -19.85
C GLY A 215 -6.59 9.27 -20.93
N TYR A 216 -7.92 9.12 -20.85
CA TYR A 216 -8.65 8.19 -21.75
C TYR A 216 -10.10 8.59 -22.09
N SER A 217 -10.49 9.83 -21.83
CA SER A 217 -11.74 10.39 -22.36
C SER A 217 -11.44 11.10 -23.68
N SER A 218 -11.62 10.40 -24.81
CA SER A 218 -11.62 11.01 -26.15
C SER A 218 -12.86 11.86 -26.42
N ASP A 219 -13.80 11.88 -25.48
CA ASP A 219 -15.17 12.38 -25.59
C ASP A 219 -15.45 13.61 -24.72
N GLY A 220 -14.54 13.99 -23.81
CA GLY A 220 -14.74 15.15 -22.94
C GLY A 220 -15.87 14.99 -21.91
N GLU A 221 -16.40 13.78 -21.74
CA GLU A 221 -17.44 13.47 -20.76
C GLU A 221 -16.83 12.99 -19.44
N VAL A 222 -17.28 13.60 -18.34
CA VAL A 222 -16.98 13.16 -16.97
C VAL A 222 -17.72 11.86 -16.71
N ARG A 223 -16.98 10.77 -16.49
CA ARG A 223 -17.53 9.52 -15.98
C ARG A 223 -17.70 9.67 -14.48
N ASP A 224 -18.93 9.50 -14.03
CA ASP A 224 -19.35 9.64 -12.64
C ASP A 224 -18.52 8.68 -11.78
N LEU A 225 -18.01 9.13 -10.62
CA LEU A 225 -17.27 8.28 -9.67
C LEU A 225 -18.26 7.37 -8.92
N GLU A 226 -19.10 6.60 -9.63
CA GLU A 226 -20.26 5.91 -9.04
C GLU A 226 -19.86 4.99 -7.87
N LEU A 227 -18.70 4.35 -7.99
CA LEU A 227 -18.14 3.47 -6.95
C LEU A 227 -17.37 4.23 -5.86
N ILE A 228 -16.92 5.46 -6.14
CA ILE A 228 -16.10 6.28 -5.24
C ILE A 228 -16.82 7.59 -4.91
N ASN A 229 -17.45 7.63 -3.74
CA ASN A 229 -18.12 8.82 -3.24
C ASN A 229 -17.63 9.20 -1.85
N GLU A 230 -17.97 10.42 -1.41
CA GLU A 230 -17.59 10.97 -0.10
C GLU A 230 -17.95 10.04 1.07
N LYS A 231 -19.07 9.33 0.99
CA LYS A 231 -19.51 8.39 2.03
C LYS A 231 -18.64 7.14 2.09
N THR A 232 -18.21 6.62 0.93
CA THR A 232 -17.23 5.53 0.86
C THR A 232 -15.90 5.96 1.47
N ILE A 233 -15.42 7.16 1.11
CA ILE A 233 -14.18 7.76 1.61
C ILE A 233 -14.25 7.94 3.14
N SER A 234 -15.30 8.60 3.65
CA SER A 234 -15.46 8.84 5.09
C SER A 234 -15.58 7.57 5.91
N LYS A 235 -16.06 6.47 5.31
CA LYS A 235 -16.10 5.16 5.97
C LYS A 235 -14.71 4.51 6.03
N ILE A 236 -13.83 4.77 5.07
CA ILE A 236 -12.46 4.26 5.06
C ILE A 236 -11.59 5.06 6.04
N TYR A 237 -11.55 6.39 5.87
CA TYR A 237 -10.67 7.29 6.62
C TYR A 237 -11.37 7.81 7.88
N ASP A 238 -11.48 6.95 8.88
CA ASP A 238 -11.92 7.33 10.23
C ASP A 238 -10.74 7.32 11.20
N LYS A 239 -11.04 7.35 12.50
CA LYS A 239 -10.03 7.32 13.58
C LYS A 239 -9.08 6.12 13.57
N ASN A 240 -9.43 5.02 12.89
CA ASN A 240 -8.56 3.85 12.75
C ASN A 240 -7.70 3.93 11.48
N PHE A 241 -7.58 5.11 10.87
CA PHE A 241 -6.75 5.38 9.72
C PHE A 241 -5.82 6.56 10.01
N TYR A 242 -4.51 6.33 9.98
CA TYR A 242 -3.52 7.39 10.08
C TYR A 242 -3.46 8.18 8.76
N THR A 243 -3.85 9.46 8.80
CA THR A 243 -4.02 10.31 7.62
C THR A 243 -3.07 11.51 7.55
N ASP A 244 -2.25 11.76 8.59
CA ASP A 244 -1.34 12.91 8.60
C ASP A 244 -0.36 12.87 7.42
N TYR A 245 0.14 11.68 7.08
CA TYR A 245 1.04 11.48 5.96
C TYR A 245 0.84 10.11 5.30
N CYS A 246 1.03 10.07 3.97
CA CYS A 246 1.43 8.84 3.29
C CYS A 246 2.90 8.53 3.63
N TYR A 247 3.23 7.28 3.94
CA TYR A 247 4.57 6.90 4.40
C TYR A 247 5.65 7.28 3.38
N ARG A 248 5.47 6.94 2.11
CA ARG A 248 6.41 7.28 1.05
C ARG A 248 6.67 8.78 0.97
N TYR A 249 5.60 9.58 0.97
CA TYR A 249 5.68 11.03 0.93
C TYR A 249 6.47 11.60 2.11
N TRP A 250 6.19 11.11 3.32
CA TRP A 250 6.92 11.51 4.52
C TRP A 250 8.42 11.19 4.42
N ILE A 251 8.78 9.99 3.95
CA ILE A 251 10.18 9.61 3.77
C ILE A 251 10.84 10.54 2.74
N ASP A 252 10.20 10.85 1.62
CA ASP A 252 10.79 11.70 0.58
C ASP A 252 11.04 13.15 1.05
N ILE A 253 10.14 13.72 1.87
CA ILE A 253 10.37 15.01 2.54
C ILE A 253 11.61 14.91 3.43
N LYS A 254 11.65 13.91 4.32
CA LYS A 254 12.77 13.73 5.24
C LYS A 254 14.07 13.45 4.50
N ASN A 255 14.02 12.74 3.39
CA ASN A 255 15.19 12.45 2.58
C ASN A 255 15.80 13.73 1.99
N LYS A 256 14.97 14.70 1.58
CA LYS A 256 15.43 16.02 1.16
C LYS A 256 15.98 16.83 2.32
N GLU A 257 15.28 16.86 3.46
CA GLU A 257 15.71 17.60 4.66
C GLU A 257 17.05 17.09 5.23
N PHE A 258 17.31 15.79 5.10
CA PHE A 258 18.47 15.13 5.70
C PHE A 258 19.45 14.57 4.66
N ASN A 259 19.62 15.24 3.52
CA ASN A 259 20.67 14.95 2.53
C ASN A 259 20.77 13.47 2.10
N GLY A 260 19.63 12.82 1.82
CA GLY A 260 19.61 11.46 1.29
C GLY A 260 19.67 10.34 2.34
N ASN A 261 19.60 10.64 3.64
CA ASN A 261 19.80 9.64 4.70
C ASN A 261 18.55 8.78 5.03
N TYR A 262 17.41 9.01 4.37
CA TYR A 262 16.15 8.32 4.67
C TYR A 262 15.78 7.27 3.61
N ILE A 263 16.39 7.31 2.42
CA ILE A 263 16.12 6.39 1.33
C ILE A 263 17.39 5.70 0.87
N TYR A 264 17.34 4.38 0.77
CA TYR A 264 18.35 3.56 0.10
C TYR A 264 17.65 2.63 -0.89
N ASP A 265 18.09 2.61 -2.15
CA ASP A 265 17.52 1.76 -3.21
C ASP A 265 15.97 1.86 -3.29
N LEU A 266 15.45 3.09 -3.28
CA LEU A 266 14.02 3.41 -3.27
C LEU A 266 13.23 2.88 -2.05
N HIS A 267 13.90 2.39 -0.99
CA HIS A 267 13.29 1.86 0.22
C HIS A 267 13.72 2.66 1.47
N PRO A 268 12.94 2.63 2.57
CA PRO A 268 13.28 3.33 3.81
C PRO A 268 14.54 2.78 4.46
N THR A 269 15.47 3.65 4.85
CA THR A 269 16.59 3.26 5.71
C THR A 269 16.09 2.85 7.11
N HIS A 270 16.96 2.25 7.93
CA HIS A 270 16.63 1.89 9.31
C HIS A 270 16.17 3.10 10.13
N ARG A 271 16.76 4.28 9.85
CA ARG A 271 16.38 5.54 10.49
C ARG A 271 14.95 5.92 10.13
N ALA A 272 14.63 5.93 8.84
CA ALA A 272 13.28 6.24 8.36
C ALA A 272 12.24 5.29 8.94
N ALA A 273 12.52 3.98 8.90
CA ALA A 273 11.65 2.94 9.43
C ALA A 273 11.40 3.08 10.94
N LYS A 274 12.45 3.39 11.71
CA LYS A 274 12.35 3.59 13.15
C LYS A 274 11.54 4.84 13.51
N GLU A 275 11.80 5.95 12.83
CA GLU A 275 11.07 7.21 13.07
C GLU A 275 9.59 7.10 12.67
N TRP A 276 9.28 6.40 11.57
CA TRP A 276 7.89 6.11 11.20
C TRP A 276 7.17 5.27 12.25
N ALA A 277 7.84 4.25 12.78
CA ALA A 277 7.28 3.45 13.88
C ALA A 277 6.94 4.32 15.11
N SER A 278 7.78 5.32 15.43
CA SER A 278 7.48 6.29 16.50
C SER A 278 6.28 7.18 16.18
N LEU A 279 6.12 7.63 14.93
CA LEU A 279 4.93 8.41 14.53
C LEU A 279 3.65 7.59 14.67
N LEU A 280 3.65 6.34 14.20
CA LEU A 280 2.51 5.44 14.36
C LEU A 280 2.20 5.20 15.84
N LEU A 281 3.23 4.98 16.68
CA LEU A 281 3.03 4.79 18.11
C LEU A 281 2.40 6.04 18.74
N ASN A 282 2.93 7.23 18.49
CA ASN A 282 2.37 8.48 19.03
C ASN A 282 0.90 8.65 18.64
N HIS A 283 0.54 8.41 17.37
CA HIS A 283 -0.86 8.47 16.94
C HIS A 283 -1.75 7.46 17.70
N ILE A 284 -1.25 6.24 17.89
CA ILE A 284 -1.95 5.21 18.67
C ILE A 284 -2.11 5.63 20.14
N GLU A 285 -1.14 6.36 20.71
CA GLU A 285 -1.17 6.83 22.09
C GLU A 285 -2.00 8.11 22.30
N ASP A 286 -2.03 9.02 21.34
CA ASP A 286 -2.76 10.30 21.41
C ASP A 286 -4.29 10.09 21.32
N GLU A 287 -4.73 9.04 20.64
CA GLU A 287 -6.13 8.57 20.59
C GLU A 287 -6.58 7.87 21.92
N ARG A 288 -6.00 8.22 23.08
CA ARG A 288 -6.34 7.66 24.42
C ARG A 288 -7.35 8.51 25.18
#